data_AF-A0A382QIE4-F1
#
_entry.id   AF-A0A382QIE4-F1
#
_cell.length_a   1.000
_cell.length_b   1.000
_cell.length_c   1.000
_cell.angle_alpha   90.00
_cell.angle_beta   90.00
_cell.angle_gamma   90.00
#
_symmetry.space_group_name_H-M   'P 1'
#
loop_
_entity.id
_entity.type
_entity.pdbx_description
1 polymer ?
#
loop_
_entity_poly.entity_id
_entity_poly.type
_entity_poly.pdbx_seq_one_letter_code
_entity_poly.pdbx_strand_id
1 'polypeptide(L)'
;MKVEDDDTEGKTVTDKDSDFHEKQIFRRVQITNTSTNTDALTLKTTNDNSASGPLMTLWRVSDNPAKSDILGKIQFKGQNSDGTTLRYASIDAHIRKTTAGDDQSKLQFTVRTGGQHKPVLIVQNDGVLLFIDKPLIFQSAGYKKTFVTGTATGKRRINFPDQDGEIIVNESGKVMAADLPTSDPSNAGQLWNDGGTVKISAG
;
A
#
# COMPACT_ATOMS: atom_id res chain seq x y z
N MET A 1 -66.47 14.80 -1.16
CA MET A 1 -65.19 14.13 -1.46
C MET A 1 -64.09 15.12 -1.18
N LYS A 2 -63.36 14.97 -0.07
CA LYS A 2 -62.06 15.61 0.08
C LYS A 2 -61.04 14.59 -0.37
N VAL A 3 -60.28 14.96 -1.39
CA VAL A 3 -59.17 14.20 -1.93
C VAL A 3 -58.07 14.23 -0.86
N GLU A 4 -57.55 13.06 -0.51
CA GLU A 4 -56.46 12.90 0.46
C GLU A 4 -55.17 13.48 -0.14
N ASP A 5 -54.45 14.27 0.67
CA ASP A 5 -53.16 14.87 0.32
C ASP A 5 -52.08 13.80 0.21
N ASP A 6 -51.20 14.02 -0.77
CA ASP A 6 -50.09 13.17 -1.19
C ASP A 6 -49.24 12.60 -0.04
N ASP A 7 -49.12 11.27 -0.02
CA ASP A 7 -48.13 10.55 0.76
C ASP A 7 -46.75 10.85 0.18
N THR A 8 -46.01 11.75 0.82
CA THR A 8 -44.68 12.18 0.39
C THR A 8 -43.65 11.18 0.90
N GLU A 9 -43.06 10.41 -0.03
CA GLU A 9 -41.95 9.50 0.23
C GLU A 9 -40.86 10.16 1.08
N GLY A 10 -40.48 9.51 2.18
CA GLY A 10 -39.28 9.85 2.95
C GLY A 10 -39.48 10.36 4.38
N LYS A 11 -40.68 10.28 4.97
CA LYS A 11 -40.83 10.49 6.42
C LYS A 11 -40.60 9.18 7.17
N THR A 12 -39.68 9.17 8.13
CA THR A 12 -39.67 8.15 9.17
C THR A 12 -41.03 8.21 9.87
N VAL A 13 -41.80 7.14 9.78
CA VAL A 13 -43.08 6.99 10.46
C VAL A 13 -42.82 7.19 11.95
N THR A 14 -43.31 8.29 12.52
CA THR A 14 -43.41 8.46 13.96
C THR A 14 -44.82 8.05 14.36
N ASP A 15 -45.00 6.77 14.66
CA ASP A 15 -46.14 6.34 15.45
C ASP A 15 -45.91 6.77 16.92
N LYS A 16 -47.02 7.01 17.63
CA LYS A 16 -47.00 7.50 19.02
C LYS A 16 -46.81 6.35 20.01
N ASP A 17 -45.95 5.38 19.72
CA ASP A 17 -45.60 4.37 20.71
C ASP A 17 -44.47 4.90 21.60
N SER A 18 -44.68 4.82 22.91
CA SER A 18 -43.75 5.29 23.92
C SER A 18 -42.46 4.45 24.00
N ASP A 19 -42.44 3.27 23.37
CA ASP A 19 -41.29 2.37 23.37
C ASP A 19 -40.26 2.66 22.24
N PHE A 20 -40.59 3.53 21.28
CA PHE A 20 -39.71 3.85 20.14
C PHE A 20 -38.73 5.01 20.41
N HIS A 21 -38.73 5.57 21.63
CA HIS A 21 -37.82 6.65 22.02
C HIS A 21 -36.49 6.18 22.62
N GLU A 22 -36.25 4.87 22.75
CA GLU A 22 -34.86 4.39 22.82
C GLU A 22 -34.20 4.59 21.47
N LYS A 23 -33.38 5.64 21.38
CA LYS A 23 -32.51 5.97 20.25
C LYS A 23 -31.94 4.68 19.64
N GLN A 24 -32.48 4.26 18.49
CA GLN A 24 -32.05 2.99 17.88
C GLN A 24 -30.54 3.04 17.61
N ILE A 25 -29.80 2.18 18.31
CA ILE A 25 -28.36 2.03 18.10
C ILE A 25 -28.18 1.04 16.95
N PHE A 26 -27.95 1.56 15.74
CA PHE A 26 -27.57 0.73 14.60
C PHE A 26 -26.22 0.06 14.87
N ARG A 27 -26.24 -1.24 15.14
CA ARG A 27 -25.04 -2.04 15.39
C ARG A 27 -24.28 -2.40 14.11
N ARG A 28 -24.93 -2.34 12.94
CA ARG A 28 -24.36 -2.70 11.64
C ARG A 28 -25.09 -1.99 10.50
N VAL A 29 -24.32 -1.52 9.53
CA VAL A 29 -24.81 -1.07 8.22
C VAL A 29 -24.37 -2.10 7.18
N GLN A 30 -25.31 -2.58 6.37
CA GLN A 30 -25.03 -3.44 5.22
C GLN A 30 -25.61 -2.78 3.97
N ILE A 31 -24.76 -2.55 2.98
CA ILE A 31 -25.14 -1.96 1.70
C ILE A 31 -24.98 -3.04 0.63
N THR A 32 -26.02 -3.27 -0.15
CA THR A 32 -25.99 -4.22 -1.28
C THR A 32 -26.33 -3.45 -2.54
N ASN A 33 -25.56 -3.68 -3.61
CA ASN A 33 -25.79 -3.07 -4.92
C ASN A 33 -25.75 -4.17 -5.98
N THR A 34 -26.67 -4.11 -6.94
CA THR A 34 -26.77 -5.01 -8.09
C THR A 34 -26.20 -4.40 -9.37
N SER A 35 -26.00 -3.10 -9.39
CA SER A 35 -25.42 -2.35 -10.52
C SER A 35 -23.90 -2.49 -10.53
N THR A 36 -23.35 -2.68 -11.73
CA THR A 36 -21.90 -2.57 -11.99
C THR A 36 -21.50 -1.17 -12.45
N ASN A 37 -22.46 -0.27 -12.66
CA ASN A 37 -22.25 1.03 -13.29
C ASN A 37 -22.43 2.20 -12.30
N THR A 38 -22.77 1.91 -11.05
CA THR A 38 -22.96 2.90 -9.99
C THR A 38 -22.33 2.42 -8.69
N ASP A 39 -21.82 3.36 -7.89
CA ASP A 39 -21.21 3.04 -6.60
C ASP A 39 -22.25 2.50 -5.62
N ALA A 40 -21.86 1.52 -4.80
CA ALA A 40 -22.65 1.14 -3.63
C ALA A 40 -22.55 2.19 -2.51
N LEU A 41 -21.42 2.87 -2.37
CA LEU A 41 -21.18 3.92 -1.37
C LEU A 41 -20.32 5.03 -1.98
N THR A 42 -20.88 6.23 -2.08
CA THR A 42 -20.15 7.44 -2.47
C THR A 42 -20.07 8.38 -1.27
N LEU A 43 -18.85 8.72 -0.84
CA LEU A 43 -18.61 9.83 0.08
C LEU A 43 -18.16 11.03 -0.78
N LYS A 44 -18.84 12.17 -0.68
CA LYS A 44 -18.53 13.35 -1.52
C LYS A 44 -18.49 14.61 -0.68
N THR A 45 -17.41 15.37 -0.83
CA THR A 45 -17.29 16.76 -0.34
C THR A 45 -17.26 17.69 -1.55
N THR A 46 -18.04 18.77 -1.51
CA THR A 46 -18.13 19.77 -2.60
C THR A 46 -17.40 21.07 -2.26
N ASN A 47 -16.76 21.13 -1.09
CA ASN A 47 -15.96 22.27 -0.68
C ASN A 47 -14.68 22.32 -1.52
N ASP A 48 -14.36 23.49 -2.07
CA ASP A 48 -13.23 23.75 -2.98
C ASP A 48 -12.01 24.36 -2.27
N ASN A 49 -12.08 24.53 -0.95
CA ASN A 49 -10.96 25.00 -0.16
C ASN A 49 -9.87 23.92 0.01
N SER A 50 -8.77 24.29 0.66
CA SER A 50 -7.62 23.39 0.88
C SER A 50 -7.81 22.35 1.99
N ALA A 51 -8.96 22.35 2.68
CA ALA A 51 -9.22 21.40 3.75
C ALA A 51 -9.50 20.00 3.19
N SER A 52 -9.10 18.97 3.94
CA SER A 52 -9.28 17.59 3.51
C SER A 52 -10.75 17.15 3.60
N GLY A 53 -11.26 16.58 2.53
CA GLY A 53 -12.55 15.89 2.47
C GLY A 53 -12.68 15.14 1.14
N PRO A 54 -13.53 14.10 1.06
CA PRO A 54 -14.28 13.46 2.14
C PRO A 54 -13.39 12.62 3.07
N LEU A 55 -13.78 12.50 4.35
CA LEU A 55 -13.04 11.75 5.38
C LEU A 55 -13.78 10.47 5.75
N MET A 56 -13.04 9.37 5.96
CA MET A 56 -13.54 8.11 6.51
C MET A 56 -12.65 7.69 7.68
N THR A 57 -13.24 7.54 8.86
CA THR A 57 -12.52 7.17 10.09
C THR A 57 -12.87 5.75 10.51
N LEU A 58 -11.85 4.90 10.67
CA LEU A 58 -11.97 3.61 11.32
C LEU A 58 -11.38 3.74 12.74
N TRP A 59 -12.25 3.79 13.74
CA TRP A 59 -11.85 4.01 15.12
C TRP A 59 -12.16 2.78 15.96
N ARG A 60 -11.11 2.14 16.47
CA ARG A 60 -11.22 1.07 17.48
C ARG A 60 -11.06 1.69 18.86
N VAL A 61 -12.17 1.79 19.59
CA VAL A 61 -12.15 2.16 21.01
C VAL A 61 -11.57 0.99 21.81
N SER A 62 -10.50 1.24 22.56
CA SER A 62 -9.82 0.23 23.39
C SER A 62 -9.29 0.88 24.66
N ASP A 63 -9.68 0.35 25.82
CA ASP A 63 -9.18 0.81 27.13
C ASP A 63 -7.76 0.28 27.42
N ASN A 64 -7.32 -0.74 26.68
CA ASN A 64 -6.02 -1.38 26.83
C ASN A 64 -5.32 -1.48 25.47
N PRO A 65 -4.97 -0.36 24.81
CA PRO A 65 -4.28 -0.41 23.53
C PRO A 65 -2.90 -1.06 23.70
N ALA A 66 -2.57 -1.98 22.79
CA ALA A 66 -1.33 -2.74 22.82
C ALA A 66 -0.62 -2.77 21.46
N LYS A 67 0.69 -3.07 21.50
CA LYS A 67 1.48 -3.33 20.30
C LYS A 67 0.84 -4.46 19.47
N SER A 68 0.77 -4.26 18.17
CA SER A 68 0.17 -5.14 17.17
C SER A 68 -1.36 -5.16 17.14
N ASP A 69 -2.04 -4.29 17.90
CA ASP A 69 -3.48 -4.09 17.71
C ASP A 69 -3.78 -3.58 16.31
N ILE A 70 -4.80 -4.17 15.67
CA ILE A 70 -5.36 -3.68 14.41
C ILE A 70 -6.39 -2.60 14.74
N LEU A 71 -6.19 -1.41 14.20
CA LEU A 71 -7.07 -0.24 14.41
C LEU A 71 -8.25 -0.23 13.44
N GLY A 72 -8.01 -0.70 12.22
CA GLY A 72 -8.99 -0.72 11.15
C GLY A 72 -8.55 -1.67 10.04
N LYS A 73 -9.54 -2.22 9.32
CA LYS A 73 -9.31 -3.18 8.25
C LYS A 73 -10.32 -3.01 7.13
N ILE A 74 -9.82 -2.82 5.92
CA ILE A 74 -10.60 -2.90 4.69
C ILE A 74 -10.35 -4.29 4.08
N GLN A 75 -11.41 -5.08 3.88
CA GLN A 75 -11.30 -6.45 3.38
C GLN A 75 -11.86 -6.59 1.98
N PHE A 76 -11.11 -7.26 1.11
CA PHE A 76 -11.55 -7.65 -0.23
C PHE A 76 -11.88 -9.13 -0.20
N LYS A 77 -13.16 -9.48 -0.37
CA LYS A 77 -13.67 -10.86 -0.33
C LYS A 77 -14.35 -11.22 -1.65
N GLY A 78 -14.35 -12.51 -1.95
CA GLY A 78 -15.01 -13.09 -3.11
C GLY A 78 -15.11 -14.60 -2.97
N GLN A 79 -15.84 -15.25 -3.86
CA GLN A 79 -15.92 -16.71 -3.90
C GLN A 79 -14.67 -17.30 -4.58
N ASN A 80 -14.31 -18.54 -4.22
CA ASN A 80 -13.42 -19.37 -5.03
C ASN A 80 -14.23 -20.22 -6.02
N SER A 81 -13.54 -21.08 -6.80
CA SER A 81 -14.17 -22.02 -7.73
C SER A 81 -15.19 -22.95 -7.09
N ASP A 82 -15.08 -23.18 -5.78
CA ASP A 82 -15.93 -24.09 -5.03
C ASP A 82 -17.09 -23.34 -4.33
N GLY A 83 -17.32 -22.07 -4.65
CA GLY A 83 -18.37 -21.23 -4.06
C GLY A 83 -18.09 -20.75 -2.62
N THR A 84 -16.93 -21.12 -2.05
CA THR A 84 -16.55 -20.71 -0.69
C THR A 84 -16.14 -19.24 -0.67
N THR A 85 -16.73 -18.44 0.21
CA THR A 85 -16.32 -17.05 0.40
C THR A 85 -14.97 -16.96 1.10
N LEU A 86 -14.00 -16.35 0.43
CA LEU A 86 -12.65 -16.15 0.94
C LEU A 86 -12.32 -14.65 0.99
N ARG A 87 -11.45 -14.28 1.92
CA ARG A 87 -10.74 -13.00 1.83
C ARG A 87 -9.57 -13.15 0.87
N TYR A 88 -9.50 -12.34 -0.18
CA TYR A 88 -8.37 -12.34 -1.12
C TYR A 88 -7.29 -11.33 -0.72
N ALA A 89 -7.68 -10.18 -0.17
CA ALA A 89 -6.74 -9.16 0.28
C ALA A 89 -7.29 -8.33 1.45
N SER A 90 -6.42 -7.57 2.12
CA SER A 90 -6.81 -6.48 3.01
C SER A 90 -5.77 -5.38 3.13
N ILE A 91 -6.24 -4.24 3.61
CA ILE A 91 -5.43 -3.11 4.06
C ILE A 91 -5.68 -2.94 5.56
N ASP A 92 -4.61 -2.98 6.35
CA ASP A 92 -4.68 -3.08 7.81
C ASP A 92 -3.81 -2.00 8.47
N ALA A 93 -4.38 -1.16 9.34
CA ALA A 93 -3.62 -0.23 10.18
C ALA A 93 -3.33 -0.87 11.54
N HIS A 94 -2.09 -0.78 12.03
CA HIS A 94 -1.67 -1.37 13.30
C HIS A 94 -0.91 -0.40 14.20
N ILE A 95 -1.05 -0.60 15.51
CA ILE A 95 -0.19 -0.01 16.54
C ILE A 95 1.15 -0.77 16.56
N ARG A 96 2.28 -0.05 16.54
CA ARG A 96 3.63 -0.63 16.78
C ARG A 96 4.16 -0.30 18.17
N LYS A 97 3.78 0.85 18.72
CA LYS A 97 4.14 1.32 20.06
C LYS A 97 3.05 2.26 20.57
N THR A 98 2.72 2.15 21.85
CA THR A 98 1.65 2.90 22.55
C THR A 98 2.17 3.89 23.57
N THR A 99 3.50 4.09 23.61
CA THR A 99 4.11 5.01 24.56
C THR A 99 3.84 6.43 24.10
N ALA A 100 3.03 7.17 24.86
CA ALA A 100 2.66 8.53 24.54
C ALA A 100 3.89 9.40 24.17
N GLY A 101 3.84 10.01 22.99
CA GLY A 101 4.93 10.85 22.45
C GLY A 101 6.02 10.09 21.70
N ASP A 102 6.01 8.75 21.74
CA ASP A 102 6.80 7.84 20.91
C ASP A 102 5.88 6.74 20.33
N ASP A 103 4.65 7.14 20.00
CA ASP A 103 3.66 6.29 19.38
C ASP A 103 4.09 5.94 17.95
N GLN A 104 3.97 4.67 17.61
CA GLN A 104 4.40 4.17 16.31
C GLN A 104 3.28 3.37 15.65
N SER A 105 3.27 3.37 14.33
CA SER A 105 2.22 2.71 13.55
C SER A 105 2.79 2.04 12.31
N LYS A 106 1.98 1.15 11.72
CA LYS A 106 2.22 0.65 10.38
C LYS A 106 0.92 0.47 9.62
N LEU A 107 0.99 0.64 8.31
CA LEU A 107 -0.02 0.23 7.36
C LEU A 107 0.48 -1.00 6.59
N GLN A 108 -0.37 -2.01 6.45
CA GLN A 108 0.01 -3.28 5.86
C GLN A 108 -0.96 -3.68 4.75
N PHE A 109 -0.39 -4.05 3.60
CA PHE A 109 -1.11 -4.64 2.48
C PHE A 109 -0.90 -6.16 2.50
N THR A 110 -1.98 -6.90 2.69
CA THR A 110 -1.97 -8.34 2.88
C THR A 110 -2.71 -9.02 1.73
N VAL A 111 -2.11 -10.05 1.12
CA VAL A 111 -2.75 -10.84 0.06
C VAL A 111 -2.80 -12.32 0.42
N ARG A 112 -3.74 -13.05 -0.17
CA ARG A 112 -3.87 -14.50 -0.03
C ARG A 112 -2.93 -15.20 -1.02
N THR A 113 -2.18 -16.19 -0.55
CA THR A 113 -1.35 -17.07 -1.40
C THR A 113 -1.33 -18.47 -0.77
N GLY A 114 -1.72 -19.50 -1.53
CA GLY A 114 -1.68 -20.90 -1.06
C GLY A 114 -2.47 -21.12 0.24
N GLY A 115 -3.65 -20.51 0.39
CA GLY A 115 -4.48 -20.65 1.59
C GLY A 115 -4.12 -19.71 2.75
N GLN A 116 -2.95 -19.08 2.72
CA GLN A 116 -2.46 -18.19 3.78
C GLN A 116 -2.57 -16.72 3.40
N HIS A 117 -2.71 -15.85 4.38
CA HIS A 117 -2.63 -14.40 4.19
C HIS A 117 -1.28 -13.89 4.65
N LYS A 118 -0.49 -13.36 3.71
CA LYS A 118 0.83 -12.81 4.00
C LYS A 118 0.90 -11.33 3.63
N PRO A 119 1.59 -10.51 4.42
CA PRO A 119 1.91 -9.14 3.99
C PRO A 119 2.73 -9.19 2.70
N VAL A 120 2.64 -8.14 1.90
CA VAL A 120 3.54 -7.90 0.77
C VAL A 120 4.27 -6.58 0.95
N LEU A 121 3.52 -5.52 1.28
CA LEU A 121 4.03 -4.18 1.51
C LEU A 121 3.65 -3.72 2.91
N ILE A 122 4.61 -3.15 3.63
CA ILE A 122 4.43 -2.58 4.97
C ILE A 122 5.01 -1.17 4.94
N VAL A 123 4.17 -0.18 5.22
CA VAL A 123 4.60 1.21 5.41
C VAL A 123 4.63 1.48 6.90
N GLN A 124 5.76 1.96 7.42
CA GLN A 124 5.95 2.20 8.84
C GLN A 124 6.86 3.41 9.07
N ASN A 125 7.07 3.80 10.34
CA ASN A 125 7.86 4.98 10.71
C ASN A 125 9.27 5.00 10.10
N ASP A 126 9.89 3.83 9.92
CA ASP A 126 11.25 3.67 9.41
C ASP A 126 11.34 3.67 7.86
N GLY A 127 10.19 3.64 7.17
CA GLY A 127 10.10 3.59 5.70
C GLY A 127 9.15 2.51 5.18
N VAL A 128 9.38 2.11 3.92
CA VAL A 128 8.60 1.08 3.21
C VAL A 128 9.37 -0.22 3.17
N LEU A 129 8.76 -1.30 3.64
CA LEU A 129 9.30 -2.65 3.64
C LEU A 129 8.50 -3.54 2.71
N LEU A 130 9.22 -4.41 2.02
CA LEU A 130 8.64 -5.62 1.44
C LEU A 130 8.69 -6.73 2.48
N PHE A 131 7.68 -7.60 2.49
CA PHE A 131 7.63 -8.71 3.43
C PHE A 131 8.79 -9.70 3.19
N ILE A 132 9.01 -10.60 4.14
CA ILE A 132 10.11 -11.57 4.10
C ILE A 132 10.11 -12.33 2.76
N ASP A 133 11.28 -12.34 2.11
CA ASP A 133 11.54 -12.93 0.80
C ASP A 133 10.68 -12.37 -0.35
N LYS A 134 10.10 -11.18 -0.21
CA LYS A 134 9.38 -10.49 -1.28
C LYS A 134 10.30 -9.53 -2.05
N PRO A 135 10.44 -9.71 -3.38
CA PRO A 135 11.22 -8.82 -4.23
C PRO A 135 10.47 -7.52 -4.54
N LEU A 136 11.21 -6.46 -4.87
CA LEU A 136 10.68 -5.39 -5.71
C LEU A 136 10.73 -5.88 -7.16
N ILE A 137 9.63 -5.69 -7.90
CA ILE A 137 9.51 -6.21 -9.26
C ILE A 137 9.24 -5.04 -10.20
N PHE A 138 10.12 -4.84 -11.18
CA PHE A 138 9.86 -3.99 -12.33
C PHE A 138 9.35 -4.87 -13.46
N GLN A 139 8.20 -4.50 -14.04
CA GLN A 139 7.62 -5.23 -15.15
C GLN A 139 7.67 -4.37 -16.41
N SER A 140 8.18 -4.96 -17.49
CA SER A 140 8.31 -4.31 -18.81
C SER A 140 7.35 -4.93 -19.82
N ALA A 141 7.32 -4.38 -21.04
CA ALA A 141 6.52 -4.89 -22.14
C ALA A 141 6.74 -6.41 -22.35
N GLY A 142 5.65 -7.12 -22.69
CA GLY A 142 5.67 -8.58 -22.83
C GLY A 142 5.74 -9.32 -21.50
N TYR A 143 5.35 -8.70 -20.38
CA TYR A 143 5.32 -9.31 -19.04
C TYR A 143 6.68 -9.78 -18.50
N LYS A 144 7.78 -9.29 -19.09
CA LYS A 144 9.14 -9.52 -18.59
C LYS A 144 9.31 -8.85 -17.23
N LYS A 145 9.97 -9.54 -16.29
CA LYS A 145 10.11 -9.09 -14.91
C LYS A 145 11.58 -9.01 -14.52
N THR A 146 11.98 -7.87 -13.99
CA THR A 146 13.27 -7.68 -13.33
C THR A 146 13.03 -7.64 -11.83
N PHE A 147 13.69 -8.54 -11.11
CA PHE A 147 13.55 -8.68 -9.66
C PHE A 147 14.73 -8.03 -8.96
N VAL A 148 14.45 -7.12 -8.03
CA VAL A 148 15.44 -6.66 -7.05
C VAL A 148 15.24 -7.46 -5.77
N THR A 149 16.24 -8.29 -5.46
CA THR A 149 16.26 -9.19 -4.28
C THR A 149 17.56 -9.02 -3.52
N GLY A 150 17.59 -9.50 -2.27
CA GLY A 150 18.83 -9.59 -1.51
C GLY A 150 18.66 -10.51 -0.30
N THR A 151 19.75 -11.18 0.07
CA THR A 151 19.86 -11.90 1.34
C THR A 151 20.81 -11.14 2.25
N ALA A 152 20.47 -11.05 3.52
CA ALA A 152 21.23 -10.23 4.45
C ALA A 152 21.33 -10.83 5.85
N THR A 153 22.57 -10.99 6.33
CA THR A 153 22.91 -11.25 7.74
C THR A 153 23.15 -9.97 8.55
N GLY A 154 23.05 -8.80 7.90
CA GLY A 154 23.31 -7.48 8.47
C GLY A 154 22.86 -6.35 7.55
N LYS A 155 22.89 -5.11 8.03
CA LYS A 155 22.39 -3.93 7.30
C LYS A 155 23.19 -3.70 6.01
N ARG A 156 22.48 -3.55 4.88
CA ARG A 156 23.03 -3.17 3.57
C ARG A 156 22.35 -1.88 3.12
N ARG A 157 23.13 -0.94 2.59
CA ARG A 157 22.64 0.31 2.00
C ARG A 157 23.16 0.42 0.58
N ILE A 158 22.29 0.81 -0.34
CA ILE A 158 22.67 1.25 -1.69
C ILE A 158 22.46 2.76 -1.69
N ASN A 159 23.55 3.52 -1.75
CA ASN A 159 23.49 4.97 -1.80
C ASN A 159 23.70 5.41 -3.26
N PHE A 160 22.81 6.26 -3.77
CA PHE A 160 22.98 6.91 -5.06
C PHE A 160 23.60 8.30 -4.86
N PRO A 161 24.42 8.79 -5.80
CA PRO A 161 24.84 10.19 -5.80
C PRO A 161 23.65 11.12 -6.10
N ASP A 162 23.83 12.41 -5.87
CA ASP A 162 22.85 13.47 -6.20
C ASP A 162 22.88 13.87 -7.69
N GLN A 163 23.68 13.19 -8.51
CA GLN A 163 23.78 13.35 -9.95
C GLN A 163 23.12 12.18 -10.69
N ASP A 164 22.59 12.46 -11.88
CA ASP A 164 22.06 11.43 -12.78
C ASP A 164 23.13 10.42 -13.16
N GLY A 165 22.72 9.15 -13.32
CA GLY A 165 23.60 8.07 -13.74
C GLY A 165 22.86 6.75 -13.90
N GLU A 166 23.49 5.80 -14.59
CA GLU A 166 22.96 4.46 -14.78
C GLU A 166 23.76 3.44 -13.95
N ILE A 167 23.07 2.54 -13.25
CA ILE A 167 23.71 1.37 -12.66
C ILE A 167 23.74 0.27 -13.71
N ILE A 168 24.94 -0.04 -14.21
CA ILE A 168 25.14 -1.13 -15.17
C ILE A 168 25.12 -2.48 -14.43
N VAL A 169 24.11 -3.30 -14.73
CA VAL A 169 24.04 -4.71 -14.34
C VAL A 169 23.94 -5.52 -15.62
N ASN A 170 25.00 -6.24 -16.01
CA ASN A 170 24.97 -7.03 -17.25
C ASN A 170 24.55 -8.49 -16.99
N GLU A 171 24.11 -9.17 -18.05
CA GLU A 171 23.62 -10.56 -18.00
C GLU A 171 24.65 -11.57 -17.47
N SER A 172 25.94 -11.22 -17.50
CA SER A 172 27.04 -12.11 -17.06
C SER A 172 27.36 -12.03 -15.57
N GLY A 173 26.76 -11.10 -14.81
CA GLY A 173 27.06 -10.90 -13.38
C GLY A 173 28.45 -10.32 -13.10
N LYS A 174 29.21 -9.92 -14.13
CA LYS A 174 30.52 -9.26 -14.04
C LYS A 174 30.38 -7.83 -14.55
N VAL A 175 30.73 -6.81 -13.77
CA VAL A 175 30.78 -5.43 -14.30
C VAL A 175 31.87 -5.36 -15.37
N MET A 176 31.47 -5.35 -16.64
CA MET A 176 32.38 -5.23 -17.78
C MET A 176 32.40 -3.76 -18.18
N ALA A 177 33.52 -3.08 -17.96
CA ALA A 177 33.76 -1.76 -18.53
C ALA A 177 34.29 -1.95 -19.97
N ALA A 178 33.39 -2.39 -20.87
CA ALA A 178 33.75 -2.81 -22.22
C ALA A 178 34.24 -1.64 -23.11
N ASP A 179 33.80 -0.42 -22.79
CA ASP A 179 34.12 0.80 -23.53
C ASP A 179 35.23 1.63 -22.89
N LEU A 180 36.04 1.03 -22.00
CA LEU A 180 37.24 1.72 -21.52
C LEU A 180 38.21 1.93 -22.69
N PRO A 181 38.75 3.14 -22.88
CA PRO A 181 39.82 3.38 -23.83
C PRO A 181 40.97 2.38 -23.63
N THR A 182 41.54 1.87 -24.72
CA THR A 182 42.70 0.94 -24.67
C THR A 182 44.05 1.66 -24.69
N SER A 183 44.01 2.98 -24.66
CA SER A 183 45.14 3.90 -24.53
C SER A 183 44.76 4.99 -23.54
N ASP A 184 45.76 5.60 -22.90
CA ASP A 184 45.55 6.65 -21.90
C ASP A 184 44.76 7.84 -22.51
N PRO A 185 43.52 8.13 -22.05
CA PRO A 185 42.74 9.25 -22.54
C PRO A 185 43.27 10.58 -21.99
N SER A 186 43.04 11.68 -22.69
CA SER A 186 43.48 13.02 -22.26
C SER A 186 42.69 13.62 -21.09
N ASN A 187 41.64 12.93 -20.63
CA ASN A 187 40.77 13.40 -19.58
C ASN A 187 41.28 12.85 -18.24
N ALA A 188 42.01 13.67 -17.50
CA ALA A 188 42.52 13.31 -16.17
C ALA A 188 41.38 12.79 -15.26
N GLY A 189 41.62 11.64 -14.61
CA GLY A 189 40.64 10.98 -13.76
C GLY A 189 39.72 9.96 -14.46
N GLN A 190 39.74 9.89 -15.80
CA GLN A 190 39.00 8.88 -16.55
C GLN A 190 39.63 7.48 -16.37
N LEU A 191 38.79 6.46 -16.15
CA LEU A 191 39.24 5.07 -16.16
C LEU A 191 39.55 4.60 -17.59
N TRP A 192 40.60 3.80 -17.75
CA TRP A 192 40.98 3.19 -19.03
C TRP A 192 41.58 1.79 -18.85
N ASN A 193 41.68 1.01 -19.91
CA ASN A 193 42.16 -0.38 -19.88
C ASN A 193 43.53 -0.50 -20.56
N ASP A 194 44.59 -0.66 -19.76
CA ASP A 194 45.94 -0.94 -20.24
C ASP A 194 46.17 -2.45 -20.33
N GLY A 195 45.83 -3.03 -21.47
CA GLY A 195 46.14 -4.44 -21.75
C GLY A 195 45.57 -5.43 -20.73
N GLY A 196 44.43 -5.13 -20.12
CA GLY A 196 43.77 -5.95 -19.08
C GLY A 196 43.86 -5.36 -17.66
N THR A 197 44.60 -4.27 -17.47
CA THR A 197 44.68 -3.55 -16.19
C THR A 197 43.85 -2.26 -16.25
N VAL A 198 42.91 -2.07 -15.33
CA VAL A 198 42.17 -0.80 -15.23
C VAL A 198 43.08 0.25 -14.57
N LYS A 199 43.29 1.38 -15.25
CA LYS A 199 44.09 2.53 -14.81
C LYS A 199 43.24 3.80 -14.74
N ILE A 200 43.73 4.81 -14.02
CA ILE A 200 43.17 6.18 -14.01
C ILE A 200 44.12 7.05 -14.85
N SER A 201 43.59 7.78 -15.82
CA SER A 201 44.36 8.71 -16.64
C SER A 201 44.91 9.88 -15.83
N ALA A 202 46.15 10.28 -16.13
CA ALA A 202 46.77 11.49 -15.60
C ALA A 202 46.46 12.76 -16.41
N GLY A 203 45.82 12.62 -17.57
CA GLY A 203 45.64 13.68 -18.58
C GLY A 203 46.69 13.64 -19.67
#